data_AF-A0A151EC72-F1
#
_entry.id   AF-A0A151EC72-F1
#
_cell.length_a   1.000
_cell.length_b   1.000
_cell.length_c   1.000
_cell.angle_alpha   90.00
_cell.angle_beta   90.00
_cell.angle_gamma   90.00
#
_symmetry.space_group_name_H-M   'P 1'
#
loop_
_entity.id
_entity.type
_entity.pdbx_description
1 polymer ?
#
loop_
_entity_poly.entity_id
_entity_poly.type
_entity_poly.pdbx_seq_one_letter_code
_entity_poly.pdbx_strand_id
1 'polypeptide(L)'
;MLTACTKSEDLSVRGSTENQVSEEKYDEQVQETPSASEQTQTSPAEPDQAEPAQPALPAPSSNCDSEAQPEKDDCYTKLAQNTSNSAFCDKISDSKKKNYCYSNLILRGLVDAELCNRLSETFYYKELCYSKLAEKNSDPGFCDKISDISIKDTCFDVVARAREDANLCDKLSDSYAFKPTCYSLIAAKKQDVSICNKIQTGDATSTPQENKDDCLAGVAWMNGDINICERIVTQSSKDHCYSGVARMLNNSDICLTISTSLAKASCLATVAIRLDDPSICQKGSKTEIIDDCYSTIVMGTKNNIALCDNIRDESKRRVCKLYA
;
A
#
# COMPACT_ATOMS: atom_id res chain seq x y z
N MET A 1 -4.59 -3.57 22.04
CA MET A 1 -5.24 -4.07 20.82
C MET A 1 -5.55 -2.86 19.95
N LEU A 2 -4.64 -2.51 19.05
CA LEU A 2 -4.81 -1.42 18.09
C LEU A 2 -4.83 -2.06 16.70
N THR A 3 -6.03 -2.18 16.14
CA THR A 3 -6.25 -2.68 14.78
C THR A 3 -6.01 -1.51 13.83
N ALA A 4 -4.88 -1.54 13.11
CA ALA A 4 -4.55 -0.54 12.11
C ALA A 4 -5.23 -0.89 10.77
N CYS A 5 -6.06 0.02 10.27
CA CYS A 5 -6.62 -0.03 8.92
C CYS A 5 -5.55 0.30 7.89
N THR A 6 -5.24 -0.65 7.00
CA THR A 6 -4.53 -0.39 5.75
C THR A 6 -5.43 -0.81 4.57
N LYS A 7 -6.05 0.17 3.93
CA LYS A 7 -6.50 0.09 2.53
C LYS A 7 -6.17 1.42 1.87
N SER A 8 -5.09 1.45 1.10
CA SER A 8 -4.81 2.47 0.10
C SER A 8 -4.90 1.79 -1.25
N GLU A 9 -5.94 2.11 -2.02
CA GLU A 9 -6.03 1.74 -3.43
C GLU A 9 -5.33 2.81 -4.28
N ASP A 10 -4.60 2.32 -5.27
CA ASP A 10 -3.78 3.02 -6.25
C ASP A 10 -4.55 4.08 -7.06
N LEU A 11 -3.93 5.26 -7.22
CA LEU A 11 -4.24 6.20 -8.29
C LEU A 11 -2.94 6.49 -9.07
N SER A 12 -2.66 5.61 -10.03
CA SER A 12 -1.67 5.84 -11.08
C SER A 12 -2.25 6.78 -12.14
N VAL A 13 -1.84 8.05 -12.13
CA VAL A 13 -2.09 8.99 -13.23
C VAL A 13 -1.06 8.73 -14.34
N ARG A 14 -1.49 8.13 -15.45
CA ARG A 14 -0.74 8.11 -16.72
C ARG A 14 -1.22 9.28 -17.58
N GLY A 15 -0.29 10.18 -17.93
CA GLY A 15 -0.42 11.02 -19.11
C GLY A 15 0.15 10.32 -20.33
N SER A 16 -0.54 10.41 -21.48
CA SER A 16 0.04 10.71 -22.80
C SER A 16 -1.00 10.56 -23.92
N THR A 17 -1.08 11.63 -24.72
CA THR A 17 -1.22 11.69 -26.20
C THR A 17 -2.47 11.15 -26.89
N GLU A 18 -3.07 12.08 -27.65
CA GLU A 18 -4.08 11.92 -28.70
C GLU A 18 -3.74 10.81 -29.70
N ASN A 19 -4.72 9.96 -29.98
CA ASN A 19 -4.85 9.33 -31.29
C ASN A 19 -6.31 8.94 -31.55
N GLN A 20 -6.85 9.44 -32.66
CA GLN A 20 -8.20 9.18 -33.15
C GLN A 20 -8.32 7.75 -33.67
N VAL A 21 -9.27 6.95 -33.16
CA VAL A 21 -9.89 5.83 -33.91
C VAL A 21 -11.37 5.74 -33.53
N SER A 22 -12.13 5.41 -34.57
CA SER A 22 -13.57 5.37 -34.80
C SER A 22 -14.49 4.67 -33.79
N GLU A 23 -15.71 5.19 -33.78
CA GLU A 23 -16.94 4.73 -33.14
C GLU A 23 -17.32 3.28 -33.54
N GLU A 24 -17.60 2.44 -32.54
CA GLU A 24 -18.54 1.32 -32.68
C GLU A 24 -19.49 1.29 -31.47
N LYS A 25 -20.78 1.25 -31.81
CA LYS A 25 -21.94 1.21 -30.93
C LYS A 25 -21.98 -0.05 -30.08
N TYR A 26 -22.33 0.10 -28.80
CA TYR A 26 -22.95 -0.96 -28.01
C TYR A 26 -24.16 -0.40 -27.26
N ASP A 27 -25.34 -0.88 -27.65
CA ASP A 27 -26.61 -0.61 -26.98
C ASP A 27 -26.77 -1.53 -25.76
N GLU A 28 -27.06 -0.90 -24.63
CA GLU A 28 -28.14 -1.19 -23.66
C GLU A 28 -28.34 -2.61 -23.10
N GLN A 29 -28.23 -2.74 -21.77
CA GLN A 29 -29.35 -3.13 -20.89
C GLN A 29 -28.96 -3.01 -19.41
N VAL A 30 -29.58 -2.06 -18.70
CA VAL A 30 -29.51 -1.92 -17.24
C VAL A 30 -30.92 -2.14 -16.69
N GLN A 31 -31.07 -3.12 -15.80
CA GLN A 31 -32.30 -3.36 -15.07
C GLN A 31 -32.35 -2.47 -13.82
N GLU A 32 -33.48 -1.79 -13.66
CA GLU A 32 -33.86 -0.98 -12.50
C GLU A 32 -34.09 -1.85 -11.25
N THR A 33 -33.70 -1.36 -10.08
CA THR A 33 -34.35 -1.75 -8.81
C THR A 33 -34.56 -0.51 -7.93
N PRO A 34 -35.65 -0.47 -7.14
CA PRO A 34 -36.08 0.76 -6.47
C PRO A 34 -35.57 0.90 -5.03
N SER A 35 -35.52 2.16 -4.63
CA SER A 35 -35.24 2.70 -3.30
C SER A 35 -36.22 2.23 -2.23
N ALA A 36 -35.71 1.91 -1.04
CA ALA A 36 -36.45 1.95 0.21
C ALA A 36 -35.51 2.31 1.38
N SER A 37 -35.90 3.38 2.07
CA SER A 37 -35.41 3.83 3.36
C SER A 37 -35.83 2.88 4.48
N GLU A 38 -34.92 2.46 5.36
CA GLU A 38 -35.32 1.94 6.68
C GLU A 38 -34.21 2.01 7.73
N GLN A 39 -34.68 2.07 8.98
CA GLN A 39 -34.01 2.48 10.20
C GLN A 39 -32.97 1.45 10.68
N THR A 40 -31.84 1.94 11.21
CA THR A 40 -30.78 1.14 11.81
C THR A 40 -31.22 0.52 13.14
N GLN A 41 -31.70 -0.72 13.08
CA GLN A 41 -31.69 -1.65 14.21
C GLN A 41 -30.36 -2.43 14.19
N THR A 42 -29.63 -2.39 15.30
CA THR A 42 -28.45 -3.23 15.56
C THR A 42 -28.88 -4.68 15.74
N SER A 43 -28.55 -5.53 14.77
CA SER A 43 -28.70 -6.99 14.85
C SER A 43 -27.36 -7.66 15.20
N PRO A 44 -27.36 -8.83 15.89
CA PRO A 44 -26.15 -9.47 16.39
C PRO A 44 -25.32 -10.10 15.27
N ALA A 45 -24.00 -10.12 15.46
CA ALA A 45 -23.05 -10.76 14.56
C ALA A 45 -23.42 -12.23 14.29
N GLU A 46 -23.56 -12.56 13.01
CA GLU A 46 -23.66 -13.94 12.52
C GLU A 46 -22.35 -14.69 12.79
N PRO A 47 -22.41 -15.97 13.20
CA PRO A 47 -21.22 -16.77 13.42
C PRO A 47 -20.60 -17.20 12.08
N ASP A 48 -19.28 -17.01 11.97
CA ASP A 48 -18.42 -17.51 10.89
C ASP A 48 -18.83 -18.93 10.48
N GLN A 49 -19.30 -19.08 9.24
CA GLN A 49 -19.48 -20.38 8.64
C GLN A 49 -18.10 -20.99 8.38
N ALA A 50 -17.73 -21.95 9.23
CA ALA A 50 -16.53 -22.75 9.07
C ALA A 50 -16.51 -23.40 7.68
N GLU A 51 -15.44 -23.12 6.94
CA GLU A 51 -15.13 -23.75 5.65
C GLU A 51 -15.17 -25.29 5.81
N PRO A 52 -15.83 -26.03 4.90
CA PRO A 52 -15.98 -27.47 5.03
C PRO A 52 -14.62 -28.15 5.03
N ALA A 53 -14.31 -28.83 6.15
CA ALA A 53 -13.08 -29.58 6.32
C ALA A 53 -12.89 -30.56 5.15
N GLN A 54 -11.83 -30.34 4.37
CA GLN A 54 -11.44 -31.26 3.31
C GLN A 54 -11.23 -32.66 3.90
N PRO A 55 -11.65 -33.74 3.20
CA PRO A 55 -11.49 -35.11 3.69
C PRO A 55 -10.03 -35.40 4.00
N ALA A 56 -9.78 -35.86 5.24
CA ALA A 56 -8.44 -36.18 5.72
C ALA A 56 -7.78 -37.18 4.78
N LEU A 57 -6.70 -36.75 4.11
CA LEU A 57 -5.86 -37.62 3.30
C LEU A 57 -5.33 -38.76 4.19
N PRO A 58 -5.25 -40.01 3.68
CA PRO A 58 -4.72 -41.13 4.44
C PRO A 58 -3.32 -40.80 4.95
N ALA A 59 -3.07 -41.10 6.23
CA ALA A 59 -1.77 -40.88 6.84
C ALA A 59 -0.67 -41.53 5.97
N PRO A 60 0.39 -40.79 5.59
CA PRO A 60 1.45 -41.36 4.77
C PRO A 60 2.01 -42.60 5.47
N SER A 61 2.25 -43.67 4.71
CA SER A 61 2.90 -44.86 5.25
C SER A 61 4.22 -44.45 5.88
N SER A 62 4.44 -44.84 7.13
CA SER A 62 5.63 -44.43 7.91
C SER A 62 6.94 -45.05 7.39
N ASN A 63 6.87 -45.93 6.38
CA ASN A 63 8.02 -46.64 5.85
C ASN A 63 8.30 -46.25 4.39
N CYS A 64 8.92 -45.09 4.20
CA CYS A 64 9.41 -44.67 2.88
C CYS A 64 10.63 -45.48 2.41
N ASP A 65 11.26 -46.30 3.26
CA ASP A 65 12.49 -46.99 2.91
C ASP A 65 12.28 -48.18 1.96
N SER A 66 11.06 -48.72 1.88
CA SER A 66 10.69 -49.80 0.96
C SER A 66 10.40 -49.35 -0.46
N GLU A 67 10.28 -48.05 -0.70
CA GLU A 67 9.94 -47.50 -2.02
C GLU A 67 11.15 -47.44 -2.95
N ALA A 68 10.92 -47.58 -4.26
CA ALA A 68 11.93 -47.35 -5.29
C ALA A 68 12.14 -45.84 -5.54
N GLN A 69 13.22 -45.47 -6.23
CA GLN A 69 13.38 -44.11 -6.74
C GLN A 69 12.61 -43.96 -8.06
N PRO A 70 11.86 -42.86 -8.30
CA PRO A 70 11.83 -41.59 -7.55
C PRO A 70 10.75 -41.47 -6.46
N GLU A 71 9.94 -42.51 -6.23
CA GLU A 71 8.78 -42.50 -5.32
C GLU A 71 9.19 -42.35 -3.85
N LYS A 72 10.36 -42.88 -3.49
CA LYS A 72 10.97 -42.76 -2.17
C LYS A 72 11.19 -41.31 -1.75
N ASP A 73 11.70 -40.48 -2.67
CA ASP A 73 11.94 -39.06 -2.41
C ASP A 73 10.62 -38.27 -2.23
N ASP A 74 9.57 -38.65 -2.96
CA ASP A 74 8.24 -38.05 -2.82
C ASP A 74 7.57 -38.45 -1.50
N CYS A 75 7.76 -39.70 -1.08
CA CYS A 75 7.30 -40.19 0.23
C CYS A 75 7.93 -39.36 1.36
N TYR A 76 9.25 -39.19 1.35
CA TYR A 76 9.94 -38.39 2.36
C TYR A 76 9.54 -36.92 2.35
N THR A 77 9.29 -36.34 1.17
CA THR A 77 8.79 -34.97 1.05
C THR A 77 7.45 -34.80 1.76
N LYS A 78 6.49 -35.72 1.51
CA LYS A 78 5.16 -35.69 2.17
C LYS A 78 5.28 -35.89 3.68
N LEU A 79 6.14 -36.81 4.12
CA LEU A 79 6.35 -37.07 5.53
C LEU A 79 6.94 -35.85 6.25
N ALA A 80 7.94 -35.19 5.65
CA ALA A 80 8.49 -33.93 6.15
C ALA A 80 7.41 -32.87 6.30
N GLN A 81 6.60 -32.66 5.26
CA GLN A 81 5.53 -31.67 5.24
C GLN A 81 4.43 -31.93 6.29
N ASN A 82 4.04 -33.19 6.49
CA ASN A 82 2.97 -33.55 7.41
C ASN A 82 3.42 -33.54 8.88
N THR A 83 4.71 -33.74 9.13
CA THR A 83 5.28 -33.79 10.49
C THR A 83 6.02 -32.51 10.87
N SER A 84 6.21 -31.60 9.92
CA SER A 84 7.10 -30.44 10.03
C SER A 84 8.52 -30.80 10.49
N ASN A 85 9.01 -31.99 10.11
CA ASN A 85 10.32 -32.48 10.49
C ASN A 85 11.27 -32.49 9.29
N SER A 86 12.25 -31.60 9.33
CA SER A 86 13.24 -31.39 8.28
C SER A 86 14.22 -32.55 8.09
N ALA A 87 14.40 -33.40 9.11
CA ALA A 87 15.27 -34.58 9.02
C ALA A 87 14.79 -35.57 7.95
N PHE A 88 13.51 -35.56 7.57
CA PHE A 88 13.02 -36.35 6.44
C PHE A 88 13.50 -35.81 5.09
N CYS A 89 13.69 -34.49 4.95
CA CYS A 89 14.30 -33.92 3.75
C CYS A 89 15.76 -34.36 3.58
N ASP A 90 16.48 -34.69 4.66
CA ASP A 90 17.85 -35.21 4.55
C ASP A 90 17.96 -36.54 3.84
N LYS A 91 16.90 -37.36 3.91
CA LYS A 91 16.83 -38.69 3.32
C LYS A 91 16.51 -38.69 1.82
N ILE A 92 16.20 -37.53 1.25
CA ILE A 92 15.91 -37.35 -0.18
C ILE A 92 17.22 -37.38 -0.97
N SER A 93 17.29 -38.22 -2.00
CA SER A 93 18.50 -38.43 -2.79
C SER A 93 18.66 -37.38 -3.90
N ASP A 94 17.56 -37.02 -4.58
CA ASP A 94 17.58 -35.99 -5.60
C ASP A 94 17.74 -34.59 -4.98
N SER A 95 18.77 -33.87 -5.41
CA SER A 95 19.12 -32.56 -4.83
C SER A 95 18.04 -31.49 -5.09
N LYS A 96 17.32 -31.54 -6.21
CA LYS A 96 16.24 -30.60 -6.51
C LYS A 96 15.02 -30.87 -5.64
N LYS A 97 14.61 -32.14 -5.50
CA LYS A 97 13.54 -32.56 -4.60
C LYS A 97 13.88 -32.26 -3.14
N LYS A 98 15.15 -32.44 -2.74
CA LYS A 98 15.62 -32.11 -1.40
C LYS A 98 15.47 -30.61 -1.09
N ASN A 99 15.93 -29.75 -2.00
CA ASN A 99 15.73 -28.30 -1.88
C ASN A 99 14.24 -27.90 -1.87
N TYR A 100 13.43 -28.57 -2.70
CA TYR A 100 11.97 -28.37 -2.71
C TYR A 100 11.32 -28.76 -1.38
N CYS A 101 11.73 -29.88 -0.77
CA CYS A 101 11.26 -30.32 0.55
C CYS A 101 11.53 -29.27 1.62
N TYR A 102 12.78 -28.80 1.73
CA TYR A 102 13.15 -27.74 2.67
C TYR A 102 12.38 -26.44 2.44
N SER A 103 12.23 -26.03 1.18
CA SER A 103 11.53 -24.79 0.83
C SER A 103 10.06 -24.82 1.23
N ASN A 104 9.39 -25.97 1.09
CA ASN A 104 8.01 -26.12 1.54
C ASN A 104 7.87 -25.99 3.06
N LEU A 105 8.84 -26.51 3.84
CA LEU A 105 8.83 -26.34 5.28
C LEU A 105 8.98 -24.86 5.67
N ILE A 106 9.88 -24.14 4.99
CA ILE A 106 10.09 -22.69 5.16
C ILE A 106 8.83 -21.90 4.80
N LEU A 107 8.16 -22.24 3.69
CA LEU A 107 6.90 -21.60 3.28
C LEU A 107 5.77 -21.85 4.29
N ARG A 108 5.78 -22.98 4.99
CA ARG A 108 4.84 -23.31 6.08
C ARG A 108 5.22 -22.69 7.43
N GLY A 109 6.25 -21.85 7.49
CA GLY A 109 6.64 -21.11 8.70
C GLY A 109 7.68 -21.81 9.57
N LEU A 110 8.16 -23.00 9.19
CA LEU A 110 9.32 -23.63 9.83
C LEU A 110 10.60 -22.98 9.30
N VAL A 111 10.91 -21.81 9.84
CA VAL A 111 12.07 -21.00 9.45
C VAL A 111 13.05 -20.90 10.61
N ASP A 112 14.22 -21.50 10.44
CA ASP A 112 15.41 -21.34 11.28
C ASP A 112 16.68 -21.23 10.41
N ALA A 113 17.77 -20.74 11.00
CA ALA A 113 19.02 -20.48 10.28
C ALA A 113 19.70 -21.77 9.77
N GLU A 114 19.52 -22.90 10.45
CA GLU A 114 20.11 -24.16 10.04
C GLU A 114 19.43 -24.69 8.77
N LEU A 115 18.10 -24.57 8.67
CA LEU A 115 17.35 -24.92 7.48
C LEU A 115 17.76 -24.08 6.26
N CYS A 116 17.93 -22.77 6.43
CA CYS A 116 18.40 -21.92 5.33
C CYS A 116 19.79 -22.34 4.84
N ASN A 117 20.69 -22.73 5.75
CA ASN A 117 22.05 -23.19 5.40
C ASN A 117 22.06 -24.52 4.61
N ARG A 118 21.03 -25.36 4.76
CA ARG A 118 20.90 -26.65 4.05
C ARG A 118 20.46 -26.49 2.60
N LEU A 119 19.97 -25.32 2.20
CA LEU A 119 19.63 -25.00 0.81
C LEU A 119 20.89 -24.70 -0.01
N SER A 120 20.88 -25.11 -1.29
CA SER A 120 21.94 -24.78 -2.26
C SER A 120 22.14 -23.27 -2.42
N GLU A 121 23.39 -22.81 -2.60
CA GLU A 121 23.73 -21.39 -2.81
C GLU A 121 23.06 -20.78 -4.05
N THR A 122 22.88 -21.58 -5.10
CA THR A 122 22.27 -21.12 -6.36
C THR A 122 20.75 -21.01 -6.29
N PHE A 123 20.16 -21.20 -5.11
CA PHE A 123 18.72 -21.41 -4.98
C PHE A 123 18.03 -20.16 -4.42
N TYR A 124 17.15 -19.58 -5.21
CA TYR A 124 16.30 -18.42 -4.87
C TYR A 124 15.63 -18.54 -3.49
N TYR A 125 15.19 -19.75 -3.11
CA TYR A 125 14.53 -19.94 -1.81
C TYR A 125 15.47 -19.83 -0.61
N LYS A 126 16.80 -19.96 -0.79
CA LYS A 126 17.77 -19.73 0.28
C LYS A 126 17.77 -18.27 0.70
N GLU A 127 17.76 -17.38 -0.27
CA GLU A 127 17.72 -15.94 -0.04
C GLU A 127 16.37 -15.50 0.56
N LEU A 128 15.26 -16.04 0.05
CA LEU A 128 13.95 -15.85 0.68
C LEU A 128 13.89 -16.38 2.12
N CYS A 129 14.56 -17.51 2.41
CA CYS A 129 14.64 -18.07 3.75
C CYS A 129 15.32 -17.08 4.71
N TYR A 130 16.46 -16.51 4.29
CA TYR A 130 17.13 -15.47 5.08
C TYR A 130 16.30 -14.20 5.22
N SER A 131 15.61 -13.77 4.16
CA SER A 131 14.71 -12.62 4.23
C SER A 131 13.61 -12.82 5.28
N LYS A 132 12.96 -13.99 5.30
CA LYS A 132 11.96 -14.34 6.32
C LYS A 132 12.55 -14.43 7.73
N LEU A 133 13.80 -14.90 7.89
CA LEU A 133 14.47 -14.87 9.19
C LEU A 133 14.75 -13.45 9.66
N ALA A 134 15.17 -12.58 8.74
CA ALA A 134 15.42 -11.18 9.04
C ALA A 134 14.16 -10.49 9.54
N GLU A 135 13.04 -10.68 8.84
CA GLU A 135 11.73 -10.16 9.21
C GLU A 135 11.28 -10.71 10.57
N LYS A 136 11.22 -12.03 10.72
CA LYS A 136 10.75 -12.71 11.95
C LYS A 136 11.53 -12.29 13.19
N ASN A 137 12.85 -12.11 13.07
CA ASN A 137 13.71 -11.78 14.19
C ASN A 137 14.05 -10.29 14.28
N SER A 138 13.60 -9.47 13.31
CA SER A 138 14.04 -8.08 13.15
C SER A 138 15.57 -7.94 13.18
N ASP A 139 16.28 -8.90 12.58
CA ASP A 139 17.75 -8.94 12.56
C ASP A 139 18.29 -8.70 11.13
N PRO A 140 18.88 -7.51 10.87
CA PRO A 140 19.40 -7.17 9.56
C PRO A 140 20.61 -8.04 9.15
N GLY A 141 21.27 -8.71 10.10
CA GLY A 141 22.40 -9.60 9.81
C GLY A 141 22.01 -10.79 8.92
N PHE A 142 20.72 -11.15 8.84
CA PHE A 142 20.24 -12.12 7.86
C PHE A 142 20.12 -11.52 6.45
N CYS A 143 19.77 -10.23 6.31
CA CYS A 143 19.75 -9.56 5.01
C CYS A 143 21.14 -9.48 4.38
N ASP A 144 22.20 -9.38 5.19
CA ASP A 144 23.58 -9.39 4.70
C ASP A 144 23.97 -10.70 3.98
N LYS A 145 23.28 -11.80 4.28
CA LYS A 145 23.50 -13.12 3.66
C LYS A 145 22.84 -13.29 2.29
N ILE A 146 22.06 -12.30 1.86
CA ILE A 146 21.35 -12.30 0.57
C ILE A 146 22.27 -11.68 -0.49
N SER A 147 22.39 -12.35 -1.63
CA SER A 147 23.23 -11.91 -2.76
C SER A 147 22.42 -11.19 -3.83
N ASP A 148 21.19 -11.64 -4.11
CA ASP A 148 20.28 -10.92 -5.01
C ASP A 148 19.90 -9.55 -4.43
N ILE A 149 20.20 -8.48 -5.18
CA ILE A 149 20.04 -7.10 -4.73
C ILE A 149 18.57 -6.76 -4.46
N SER A 150 17.64 -7.27 -5.29
CA SER A 150 16.21 -6.97 -5.15
C SER A 150 15.63 -7.60 -3.88
N ILE A 151 15.98 -8.87 -3.62
CA ILE A 151 15.56 -9.56 -2.39
C ILE A 151 16.22 -8.91 -1.17
N LYS A 152 17.50 -8.53 -1.28
CA LYS A 152 18.26 -7.89 -0.20
C LYS A 152 17.68 -6.52 0.17
N ASP A 153 17.35 -5.70 -0.82
CA ASP A 153 16.72 -4.40 -0.60
C ASP A 153 15.36 -4.55 0.08
N THR A 154 14.54 -5.48 -0.42
CA THR A 154 13.23 -5.80 0.20
C THR A 154 13.41 -6.26 1.65
N CYS A 155 14.41 -7.09 1.93
CA CYS A 155 14.74 -7.55 3.28
C CYS A 155 15.09 -6.38 4.20
N PHE A 156 16.02 -5.51 3.78
CA PHE A 156 16.42 -4.36 4.58
C PHE A 156 15.28 -3.37 4.80
N ASP A 157 14.44 -3.10 3.81
CA ASP A 157 13.27 -2.22 3.95
C ASP A 157 12.29 -2.73 5.00
N VAL A 158 11.95 -4.03 4.95
CA VAL A 158 11.05 -4.65 5.93
C VAL A 158 11.64 -4.57 7.34
N VAL A 159 12.92 -4.91 7.51
CA VAL A 159 13.58 -4.86 8.82
C VAL A 159 13.74 -3.42 9.32
N ALA A 160 14.05 -2.47 8.44
CA ALA A 160 14.13 -1.04 8.77
C ALA A 160 12.81 -0.51 9.32
N ARG A 161 11.69 -0.83 8.66
CA ARG A 161 10.34 -0.42 9.09
C ARG A 161 9.88 -1.12 10.36
N ALA A 162 10.21 -2.41 10.53
CA ALA A 162 9.90 -3.16 11.73
C ALA A 162 10.63 -2.60 12.96
N ARG A 163 11.90 -2.21 12.80
CA ARG A 163 12.74 -1.64 13.86
C ARG A 163 12.65 -0.13 14.02
N GLU A 164 12.03 0.57 13.07
CA GLU A 164 12.04 2.03 12.96
C GLU A 164 13.46 2.61 12.96
N ASP A 165 14.39 1.88 12.31
CA ASP A 165 15.80 2.22 12.20
C ASP A 165 16.12 2.74 10.79
N ALA A 166 16.05 4.06 10.63
CA ALA A 166 16.33 4.72 9.37
C ALA A 166 17.76 4.49 8.85
N ASN A 167 18.72 4.10 9.70
CA ASN A 167 20.08 3.81 9.22
C ASN A 167 20.13 2.53 8.38
N LEU A 168 19.13 1.65 8.50
CA LEU A 168 19.03 0.48 7.63
C LEU A 168 18.60 0.85 6.20
N CYS A 169 17.94 1.98 6.00
CA CYS A 169 17.65 2.49 4.65
C CYS A 169 18.94 2.85 3.88
N ASP A 170 20.06 3.13 4.57
CA ASP A 170 21.37 3.35 3.92
C ASP A 170 21.95 2.08 3.29
N LYS A 171 21.44 0.89 3.67
CA LYS A 171 21.86 -0.40 3.12
C LYS A 171 21.15 -0.76 1.81
N LEU A 172 20.07 -0.05 1.49
CA LEU A 172 19.35 -0.23 0.23
C LEU A 172 20.23 0.24 -0.93
N SER A 173 20.17 -0.49 -2.04
CA SER A 173 20.74 -0.01 -3.30
C SER A 173 20.12 1.33 -3.69
N ASP A 174 20.83 2.10 -4.51
CA ASP A 174 20.34 3.41 -5.00
C ASP A 174 19.25 3.27 -6.09
N SER A 175 18.49 2.18 -6.03
CA SER A 175 17.23 2.02 -6.75
C SER A 175 16.29 3.18 -6.41
N TYR A 176 15.85 3.88 -7.47
CA TYR A 176 15.16 5.17 -7.42
C TYR A 176 13.98 5.26 -6.44
N ALA A 177 13.25 4.17 -6.19
CA ALA A 177 12.00 4.19 -5.43
C ALA A 177 12.11 3.71 -3.98
N PHE A 178 12.99 2.75 -3.67
CA PHE A 178 12.96 2.07 -2.38
C PHE A 178 13.54 2.93 -1.24
N LYS A 179 14.68 3.56 -1.50
CA LYS A 179 15.42 4.29 -0.46
C LYS A 179 14.68 5.53 0.05
N PRO A 180 14.14 6.42 -0.80
CA PRO A 180 13.33 7.53 -0.32
C PRO A 180 12.07 7.05 0.42
N THR A 181 11.40 6.01 -0.10
CA THR A 181 10.19 5.45 0.53
C THR A 181 10.47 4.89 1.92
N CYS A 182 11.57 4.15 2.10
CA CYS A 182 12.00 3.62 3.40
C CYS A 182 12.17 4.77 4.42
N TYR A 183 12.88 5.83 4.03
CA TYR A 183 13.05 7.01 4.87
C TYR A 183 11.72 7.69 5.22
N SER A 184 10.87 7.93 4.23
CA SER A 184 9.57 8.60 4.41
C SER A 184 8.65 7.85 5.36
N LEU A 185 8.52 6.53 5.21
CA LEU A 185 7.66 5.72 6.08
C LEU A 185 8.14 5.72 7.53
N ILE A 186 9.46 5.61 7.75
CA ILE A 186 10.03 5.65 9.11
C ILE A 186 9.91 7.07 9.69
N ALA A 187 10.18 8.11 8.91
CA ALA A 187 10.03 9.51 9.33
C ALA A 187 8.59 9.79 9.79
N ALA A 188 7.60 9.38 8.98
CA ALA A 188 6.19 9.59 9.28
C ALA A 188 5.74 8.82 10.54
N LYS A 189 6.17 7.56 10.67
CA LYS A 189 5.84 6.73 11.85
C LYS A 189 6.45 7.28 13.14
N LYS A 190 7.70 7.74 13.10
CA LYS A 190 8.40 8.35 14.24
C LYS A 190 8.05 9.82 14.45
N GLN A 191 7.32 10.43 13.52
CA GLN A 191 7.07 11.87 13.45
C GLN A 191 8.36 12.71 13.48
N ASP A 192 9.44 12.18 12.88
CA ASP A 192 10.79 12.78 12.93
C ASP A 192 11.22 13.30 11.55
N VAL A 193 11.03 14.60 11.36
CA VAL A 193 11.42 15.36 10.16
C VAL A 193 12.93 15.35 9.87
N SER A 194 13.78 15.03 10.86
CA SER A 194 15.23 14.97 10.63
C SER A 194 15.61 13.80 9.73
N ILE A 195 14.80 12.73 9.73
CA ILE A 195 14.99 11.56 8.87
C ILE A 195 14.81 11.93 7.38
N CYS A 196 13.88 12.83 7.06
CA CYS A 196 13.70 13.33 5.69
C CYS A 196 14.94 14.04 5.13
N ASN A 197 15.84 14.56 5.99
CA ASN A 197 17.09 15.16 5.53
C ASN A 197 18.12 14.14 5.02
N LYS A 198 17.91 12.84 5.28
CA LYS A 198 18.76 11.76 4.77
C LYS A 198 18.46 11.41 3.31
N ILE A 199 17.32 11.86 2.77
CA ILE A 199 17.00 11.71 1.36
C ILE A 199 17.93 12.66 0.58
N GLN A 200 18.98 12.08 -0.01
CA GLN A 200 20.04 12.82 -0.69
C GLN A 200 19.60 13.33 -2.06
N THR A 201 20.22 14.43 -2.48
CA THR A 201 19.83 15.14 -3.70
C THR A 201 20.46 14.67 -5.02
N GLY A 202 20.85 13.41 -5.14
CA GLY A 202 21.50 12.90 -6.36
C GLY A 202 20.88 11.62 -6.91
N ASP A 203 19.99 11.72 -7.91
CA ASP A 203 20.29 11.33 -9.30
C ASP A 203 19.11 11.61 -10.26
N ALA A 204 19.44 11.66 -11.57
CA ALA A 204 18.89 12.54 -12.60
C ALA A 204 17.45 12.32 -13.15
N THR A 205 16.58 11.53 -12.50
CA THR A 205 15.28 11.15 -13.13
C THR A 205 14.03 11.57 -12.36
N SER A 206 14.14 11.82 -11.05
CA SER A 206 13.12 12.48 -10.22
C SER A 206 13.86 13.47 -9.32
N THR A 207 13.34 14.69 -9.15
CA THR A 207 14.12 15.69 -8.40
C THR A 207 14.14 15.24 -6.95
N PRO A 208 15.30 15.01 -6.35
CA PRO A 208 15.32 14.51 -4.98
C PRO A 208 14.70 15.47 -3.95
N GLN A 209 14.49 16.71 -4.36
CA GLN A 209 13.70 17.68 -3.62
C GLN A 209 12.23 17.24 -3.50
N GLU A 210 11.60 16.71 -4.55
CA GLU A 210 10.22 16.18 -4.50
C GLU A 210 10.11 15.02 -3.51
N ASN A 211 11.04 14.05 -3.54
CA ASN A 211 11.05 12.93 -2.58
C ASN A 211 11.18 13.41 -1.13
N LYS A 212 12.01 14.44 -0.89
CA LYS A 212 12.17 15.06 0.42
C LYS A 212 10.91 15.81 0.84
N ASP A 213 10.30 16.53 -0.07
CA ASP A 213 9.06 17.26 0.13
C ASP A 213 7.90 16.32 0.46
N ASP A 214 7.80 15.18 -0.23
CA ASP A 214 6.81 14.13 0.02
C ASP A 214 7.04 13.46 1.38
N CYS A 215 8.29 13.23 1.78
CA CYS A 215 8.64 12.78 3.14
C CYS A 215 8.12 13.77 4.20
N LEU A 216 8.40 15.06 4.03
CA LEU A 216 7.94 16.10 4.94
C LEU A 216 6.41 16.15 5.01
N ALA A 217 5.74 16.04 3.85
CA ALA A 217 4.29 15.99 3.77
C ALA A 217 3.71 14.77 4.53
N GLY A 218 4.34 13.59 4.39
CA GLY A 218 3.97 12.39 5.13
C GLY A 218 4.08 12.57 6.64
N VAL A 219 5.15 13.22 7.13
CA VAL A 219 5.30 13.54 8.55
C VAL A 219 4.21 14.51 9.02
N ALA A 220 3.98 15.59 8.26
CA ALA A 220 2.94 16.59 8.55
C ALA A 220 1.54 15.97 8.64
N TRP A 221 1.23 15.03 7.75
CA TRP A 221 -0.05 14.33 7.74
C TRP A 221 -0.23 13.47 8.99
N MET A 222 0.80 12.73 9.40
CA MET A 222 0.74 11.82 10.54
C MET A 222 0.73 12.52 11.90
N ASN A 223 1.28 13.74 12.00
CA ASN A 223 1.32 14.50 13.25
C ASN A 223 0.35 15.70 13.30
N GLY A 224 -0.25 16.08 12.17
CA GLY A 224 -1.15 17.24 12.06
C GLY A 224 -0.45 18.61 12.13
N ASP A 225 0.88 18.66 12.06
CA ASP A 225 1.66 19.89 12.17
C ASP A 225 1.82 20.58 10.81
N ILE A 226 0.97 21.58 10.57
CA ILE A 226 0.98 22.40 9.36
C ILE A 226 2.30 23.16 9.16
N ASN A 227 3.08 23.42 10.21
CA ASN A 227 4.35 24.15 10.08
C ASN A 227 5.40 23.33 9.33
N ILE A 228 5.22 21.99 9.25
CA ILE A 228 6.07 21.14 8.43
C ILE A 228 5.83 21.41 6.94
N CYS A 229 4.57 21.67 6.53
CA CYS A 229 4.26 22.03 5.15
C CYS A 229 4.97 23.33 4.72
N GLU A 230 5.26 24.26 5.65
CA GLU A 230 6.01 25.48 5.34
C GLU A 230 7.46 25.20 4.90
N ARG A 231 8.01 24.03 5.26
CA ARG A 231 9.38 23.63 4.94
C ARG A 231 9.50 22.96 3.57
N ILE A 232 8.37 22.68 2.91
CA ILE A 232 8.31 22.07 1.59
C ILE A 232 8.64 23.14 0.53
N VAL A 233 9.55 22.80 -0.39
CA VAL A 233 10.02 23.73 -1.42
C VAL A 233 9.12 23.70 -2.66
N THR A 234 8.74 22.51 -3.11
CA THR A 234 7.94 22.32 -4.32
C THR A 234 6.49 22.70 -4.05
N GLN A 235 5.97 23.70 -4.76
CA GLN A 235 4.64 24.25 -4.48
C GLN A 235 3.50 23.22 -4.61
N SER A 236 3.58 22.29 -5.56
CA SER A 236 2.60 21.21 -5.71
C SER A 236 2.59 20.27 -4.51
N SER A 237 3.77 19.82 -4.04
CA SER A 237 3.89 19.01 -2.82
C SER A 237 3.45 19.80 -1.57
N LYS A 238 3.72 21.11 -1.53
CA LYS A 238 3.28 21.99 -0.42
C LYS A 238 1.75 22.10 -0.37
N ASP A 239 1.11 22.35 -1.50
CA ASP A 239 -0.35 22.38 -1.64
C ASP A 239 -0.96 21.01 -1.27
N HIS A 240 -0.34 19.91 -1.69
CA HIS A 240 -0.75 18.55 -1.32
C HIS A 240 -0.62 18.29 0.19
N CYS A 241 0.46 18.75 0.82
CA CYS A 241 0.68 18.66 2.27
C CYS A 241 -0.47 19.33 3.05
N TYR A 242 -0.78 20.60 2.75
CA TYR A 242 -1.89 21.28 3.43
C TYR A 242 -3.22 20.58 3.21
N SER A 243 -3.48 20.10 2.00
CA SER A 243 -4.71 19.36 1.70
C SER A 243 -4.83 18.06 2.50
N GLY A 244 -3.74 17.30 2.61
CA GLY A 244 -3.66 16.09 3.43
C GLY A 244 -3.94 16.36 4.91
N VAL A 245 -3.31 17.40 5.47
CA VAL A 245 -3.50 17.81 6.87
C VAL A 245 -4.93 18.32 7.11
N ALA A 246 -5.46 19.16 6.21
CA ALA A 246 -6.85 19.66 6.26
C ALA A 246 -7.87 18.52 6.33
N ARG A 247 -7.70 17.51 5.46
CA ARG A 247 -8.55 16.31 5.42
C ARG A 247 -8.45 15.48 6.69
N MET A 248 -7.24 15.29 7.22
CA MET A 248 -7.04 14.49 8.42
C MET A 248 -7.66 15.14 9.66
N LEU A 249 -7.48 16.45 9.80
CA LEU A 249 -7.99 17.23 10.92
C LEU A 249 -9.45 17.69 10.74
N ASN A 250 -10.08 17.40 9.59
CA ASN A 250 -11.38 17.94 9.19
C ASN A 250 -11.44 19.48 9.31
N ASN A 251 -10.34 20.17 8.98
CA ASN A 251 -10.23 21.62 9.13
C ASN A 251 -10.08 22.30 7.77
N SER A 252 -11.17 22.87 7.28
CA SER A 252 -11.21 23.55 5.96
C SER A 252 -10.46 24.88 5.92
N ASP A 253 -10.13 25.50 7.06
CA ASP A 253 -9.37 26.74 7.07
C ASP A 253 -7.92 26.51 6.59
N ILE A 254 -7.40 25.30 6.78
CA ILE A 254 -6.08 24.89 6.26
C ILE A 254 -6.10 24.90 4.72
N CYS A 255 -7.22 24.55 4.06
CA CYS A 255 -7.31 24.66 2.60
C CYS A 255 -7.09 26.09 2.09
N LEU A 256 -7.31 27.11 2.91
CA LEU A 256 -7.15 28.51 2.52
C LEU A 256 -5.67 28.90 2.35
N THR A 257 -4.72 28.14 2.93
CA THR A 257 -3.27 28.36 2.79
C THR A 257 -2.71 27.87 1.44
N ILE A 258 -3.44 26.99 0.74
CA ILE A 258 -3.05 26.44 -0.56
C ILE A 258 -2.93 27.57 -1.59
N SER A 259 -1.87 27.58 -2.40
CA SER A 259 -1.65 28.66 -3.38
C SER A 259 -2.45 28.44 -4.66
N THR A 260 -2.52 27.20 -5.15
CA THR A 260 -3.18 26.88 -6.42
C THR A 260 -4.71 26.85 -6.27
N SER A 261 -5.44 27.62 -7.10
CA SER A 261 -6.90 27.70 -7.07
C SER A 261 -7.58 26.32 -7.15
N LEU A 262 -7.13 25.48 -8.11
CA LEU A 262 -7.69 24.15 -8.33
C LEU A 262 -7.45 23.22 -7.13
N ALA A 263 -6.22 23.20 -6.60
CA ALA A 263 -5.89 22.39 -5.42
C ALA A 263 -6.68 22.86 -4.18
N LYS A 264 -6.89 24.17 -4.03
CA LYS A 264 -7.72 24.76 -2.96
C LYS A 264 -9.18 24.33 -3.07
N ALA A 265 -9.76 24.41 -4.26
CA ALA A 265 -11.14 23.97 -4.52
C ALA A 265 -11.32 22.47 -4.19
N SER A 266 -10.38 21.64 -4.65
CA SER A 266 -10.37 20.19 -4.38
C SER A 266 -10.23 19.87 -2.88
N CYS A 267 -9.37 20.58 -2.16
CA CYS A 267 -9.22 20.46 -0.70
C CYS A 267 -10.54 20.78 0.02
N LEU A 268 -11.15 21.94 -0.29
CA LEU A 268 -12.42 22.36 0.31
C LEU A 268 -13.52 21.34 0.05
N ALA A 269 -13.64 20.84 -1.19
CA ALA A 269 -14.62 19.84 -1.56
C ALA A 269 -14.43 18.53 -0.78
N THR A 270 -13.19 18.08 -0.63
CA THR A 270 -12.88 16.84 0.10
C THR A 270 -13.26 16.94 1.58
N VAL A 271 -12.97 18.08 2.22
CA VAL A 271 -13.36 18.31 3.61
C VAL A 271 -14.89 18.46 3.73
N ALA A 272 -15.53 19.12 2.76
CA ALA A 272 -16.99 19.26 2.69
C ALA A 272 -17.71 17.91 2.60
N ILE A 273 -17.28 17.02 1.70
CA ILE A 273 -17.85 15.66 1.56
C ILE A 273 -17.72 14.88 2.87
N ARG A 274 -16.54 14.93 3.50
CA ARG A 274 -16.25 14.17 4.72
C ARG A 274 -17.06 14.65 5.92
N LEU A 275 -17.40 15.93 5.97
CA LEU A 275 -18.22 16.55 7.01
C LEU A 275 -19.71 16.63 6.65
N ASP A 276 -20.10 16.20 5.44
CA ASP A 276 -21.43 16.42 4.87
C ASP A 276 -21.87 17.90 4.95
N ASP A 277 -20.92 18.82 4.74
CA ASP A 277 -21.15 20.27 4.84
C ASP A 277 -20.69 20.99 3.56
N PRO A 278 -21.58 21.10 2.55
CA PRO A 278 -21.28 21.79 1.30
C PRO A 278 -21.15 23.32 1.46
N SER A 279 -21.49 23.89 2.62
CA SER A 279 -21.28 25.32 2.88
C SER A 279 -19.80 25.69 2.97
N ILE A 280 -18.93 24.71 3.22
CA ILE A 280 -17.46 24.86 3.23
C ILE A 280 -16.94 25.44 1.91
N CYS A 281 -17.57 25.15 0.77
CA CYS A 281 -17.17 25.72 -0.52
C CYS A 281 -17.26 27.26 -0.56
N GLN A 282 -18.14 27.87 0.25
CA GLN A 282 -18.27 29.33 0.33
C GLN A 282 -17.07 30.01 0.98
N LYS A 283 -16.17 29.25 1.63
CA LYS A 283 -14.88 29.78 2.11
C LYS A 283 -13.93 30.13 0.96
N GLY A 284 -14.15 29.62 -0.25
CA GLY A 284 -13.42 30.03 -1.44
C GLY A 284 -13.65 31.51 -1.75
N SER A 285 -12.60 32.33 -1.80
CA SER A 285 -12.76 33.78 -2.04
C SER A 285 -13.02 34.15 -3.50
N LYS A 286 -12.70 33.25 -4.43
CA LYS A 286 -12.88 33.45 -5.88
C LYS A 286 -14.02 32.57 -6.39
N THR A 287 -14.84 33.11 -7.28
CA THR A 287 -15.93 32.38 -7.93
C THR A 287 -15.46 31.06 -8.54
N GLU A 288 -14.33 31.04 -9.24
CA GLU A 288 -13.76 29.81 -9.81
C GLU A 288 -13.55 28.70 -8.77
N ILE A 289 -13.04 29.04 -7.59
CA ILE A 289 -12.76 28.08 -6.51
C ILE A 289 -14.06 27.54 -5.92
N ILE A 290 -15.06 28.41 -5.73
CA ILE A 290 -16.38 28.03 -5.22
C ILE A 290 -17.05 27.05 -6.20
N ASP A 291 -17.04 27.41 -7.49
CA ASP A 291 -17.67 26.65 -8.57
C ASP A 291 -17.03 25.27 -8.74
N ASP A 292 -15.69 25.20 -8.75
CA ASP A 292 -14.95 23.94 -8.84
C ASP A 292 -15.14 23.07 -7.60
N CYS A 293 -15.28 23.68 -6.41
CA CYS A 293 -15.57 22.96 -5.18
C CYS A 293 -16.93 22.25 -5.26
N TYR A 294 -18.00 22.97 -5.61
CA TYR A 294 -19.33 22.36 -5.76
C TYR A 294 -19.38 21.30 -6.86
N SER A 295 -18.76 21.57 -8.01
CA SER A 295 -18.64 20.59 -9.10
C SER A 295 -17.98 19.29 -8.62
N THR A 296 -16.89 19.40 -7.86
CA THR A 296 -16.17 18.24 -7.30
C THR A 296 -17.04 17.44 -6.32
N ILE A 297 -17.82 18.10 -5.45
CA ILE A 297 -18.74 17.42 -4.52
C ILE A 297 -19.77 16.59 -5.29
N VAL A 298 -20.39 17.18 -6.31
CA VAL A 298 -21.45 16.52 -7.08
C VAL A 298 -20.90 15.30 -7.81
N MET A 299 -19.75 15.43 -8.50
CA MET A 299 -19.11 14.31 -9.19
C MET A 299 -18.66 13.18 -8.24
N GLY A 300 -18.23 13.52 -7.02
CA GLY A 300 -17.73 12.56 -6.04
C GLY A 300 -18.83 11.82 -5.26
N THR A 301 -20.03 12.40 -5.13
CA THR A 301 -21.10 11.83 -4.29
C THR A 301 -22.30 11.32 -5.09
N LYS A 302 -22.51 11.79 -6.33
CA LYS A 302 -23.66 11.47 -7.21
C LYS A 302 -25.04 11.61 -6.59
N ASN A 303 -25.16 12.30 -5.45
CA ASN A 303 -26.35 12.24 -4.60
C ASN A 303 -27.01 13.61 -4.36
N ASN A 304 -26.47 14.70 -4.91
CA ASN A 304 -27.02 16.04 -4.64
C ASN A 304 -26.88 17.01 -5.82
N ILE A 305 -27.63 16.74 -6.90
CA ILE A 305 -27.69 17.60 -8.10
C ILE A 305 -28.08 19.05 -7.79
N ALA A 306 -28.81 19.30 -6.70
CA ALA A 306 -29.19 20.64 -6.28
C ALA A 306 -27.96 21.50 -5.92
N LEU A 307 -26.83 20.90 -5.56
CA LEU A 307 -25.58 21.65 -5.32
C LEU A 307 -25.05 22.34 -6.58
N CYS A 308 -25.40 21.87 -7.78
CA CYS A 308 -25.04 22.55 -9.02
C CYS A 308 -25.63 23.98 -9.08
N ASP A 309 -26.75 24.26 -8.41
CA ASP A 309 -27.35 25.60 -8.41
C ASP A 309 -26.48 26.64 -7.68
N ASN A 310 -25.53 26.20 -6.86
CA ASN A 310 -24.55 27.07 -6.20
C ASN A 310 -23.36 27.45 -7.11
N ILE A 311 -23.20 26.81 -8.28
CA ILE A 311 -22.15 27.13 -9.25
C ILE A 311 -22.53 28.41 -10.00
N ARG A 312 -21.73 29.47 -9.91
CA ARG A 312 -22.04 30.78 -10.48
C ARG A 312 -21.81 30.83 -11.98
N ASP A 313 -20.75 30.21 -12.49
CA ASP A 313 -20.50 30.08 -13.92
C ASP A 313 -21.58 29.23 -14.58
N GLU A 314 -22.31 29.82 -15.53
CA GLU A 314 -23.45 29.16 -16.16
C GLU A 314 -23.03 27.93 -16.99
N SER A 315 -21.86 27.96 -17.62
CA SER A 315 -21.35 26.85 -18.42
C SER A 315 -20.99 25.68 -17.52
N LYS A 316 -20.25 25.91 -16.43
CA LYS A 316 -19.93 24.88 -15.42
C LYS A 316 -21.18 24.35 -14.75
N ARG A 317 -22.18 25.20 -14.45
CA ARG A 317 -23.46 24.79 -13.88
C ARG A 317 -24.21 23.82 -14.81
N ARG A 318 -24.28 24.14 -16.11
CA ARG A 318 -24.92 23.26 -17.10
C ARG A 318 -24.19 21.92 -17.19
N VAL A 319 -22.86 21.93 -17.26
CA VAL A 319 -22.04 20.71 -17.26
C VAL A 319 -22.28 19.88 -16.00
N CYS A 320 -22.27 20.50 -14.81
CA CYS A 320 -22.56 19.83 -13.55
C CYS A 320 -23.91 19.08 -13.60
N LYS A 321 -24.98 19.74 -14.06
CA LYS A 321 -26.32 19.12 -14.15
C LYS A 321 -26.43 17.99 -15.17
N LEU A 322 -25.53 17.94 -16.17
CA LEU A 322 -25.52 16.87 -17.17
C LEU A 322 -24.81 15.60 -16.69
N TYR A 323 -23.86 15.74 -15.76
CA TYR A 323 -23.00 14.63 -15.28
C TYR A 323 -23.25 14.25 -13.81
N ALA A 324 -24.14 14.95 -13.12
CA ALA A 324 -24.59 14.64 -11.76
C ALA A 324 -25.51 13.41 -11.73
#